data_AF-A0AAX6E2I9-F1
#
_entry.id   AF-A0AAX6E2I9-F1
#
_cell.length_a   1.000
_cell.length_b   1.000
_cell.length_c   1.000
_cell.angle_alpha   90.00
_cell.angle_beta   90.00
_cell.angle_gamma   90.00
#
_symmetry.space_group_name_H-M   'P 1'
#
loop_
_entity.id
_entity.type
_entity.pdbx_description
1 polymer ?
#
loop_
_entity_poly.entity_id
_entity_poly.type
_entity_poly.pdbx_seq_one_letter_code
_entity_poly.pdbx_strand_id
1 'polypeptide(L)'
;MPPFPKHSLFRLRPPVPVTAVPCRYVSAGTAASSSSSSATAASRDRSSRKTLVYLLGLAGAMVGASYAAVPLYRRFCQATGYGGTVQRRESVEDKIARHNREGTATSRELVVQFNADVADGMPWKFSPTQREVRVKPGESALAFYTAENRSSAPITGVSTYNVTPMKAAVYFNKIQCFCFEEQRLLPGEQIDMPVFFYIDPEFETDPKMDGINNLILSYTFFKVNDDKAVTSQG
;
A
#
# COMPACT_ATOMS: atom_id res chain seq x y z
N MET A 1 -8.96 -22.30 44.63
CA MET A 1 -7.98 -23.27 45.18
C MET A 1 -7.48 -24.15 44.02
N PRO A 2 -6.20 -24.58 44.03
CA PRO A 2 -5.18 -24.45 42.97
C PRO A 2 -5.06 -25.73 42.08
N PRO A 3 -4.02 -25.97 41.22
CA PRO A 3 -2.82 -25.19 40.89
C PRO A 3 -2.41 -25.06 39.39
N PHE A 4 -1.51 -24.09 39.14
CA PHE A 4 -0.69 -23.87 37.94
C PHE A 4 0.36 -24.97 37.68
N PRO A 5 0.88 -25.09 36.44
CA PRO A 5 2.29 -25.39 36.25
C PRO A 5 3.03 -24.47 35.24
N LYS A 6 3.99 -23.73 35.80
CA LYS A 6 5.42 -23.60 35.47
C LYS A 6 5.88 -23.38 34.01
N HIS A 7 6.42 -22.17 33.81
CA HIS A 7 7.54 -21.74 32.97
C HIS A 7 8.36 -22.83 32.26
N SER A 8 8.49 -22.70 30.93
CA SER A 8 9.56 -23.33 30.16
C SER A 8 10.36 -22.28 29.40
N LEU A 9 11.68 -22.37 29.59
CA LEU A 9 12.73 -21.45 29.15
C LEU A 9 12.84 -21.39 27.62
N PHE A 10 12.73 -20.18 27.07
CA PHE A 10 13.07 -19.89 25.67
C PHE A 10 14.61 -19.97 25.50
N ARG A 11 15.10 -21.12 25.01
CA ARG A 11 16.48 -21.24 24.50
C ARG A 11 16.54 -20.65 23.08
N LEU A 12 17.23 -19.51 22.95
CA LEU A 12 17.61 -18.96 21.65
C LEU A 12 18.63 -19.89 20.96
N ARG A 13 18.27 -20.37 19.77
CA ARG A 13 19.17 -21.08 18.84
C ARG A 13 19.86 -20.04 17.95
N PRO A 14 21.18 -20.11 17.73
CA PRO A 14 21.87 -19.26 16.75
C PRO A 14 21.59 -19.74 15.31
N PRO A 15 21.66 -18.85 14.29
CA PRO A 15 21.47 -19.22 12.90
C PRO A 15 22.72 -19.90 12.31
N VAL A 16 22.48 -20.93 11.52
CA VAL A 16 23.45 -21.72 10.75
C VAL A 16 23.87 -20.98 9.46
N PRO A 17 25.12 -21.13 8.98
CA PRO A 17 25.59 -20.51 7.75
C PRO A 17 25.16 -21.33 6.52
N VAL A 18 24.69 -20.63 5.49
CA VAL A 18 24.32 -21.21 4.19
C VAL A 18 25.59 -21.42 3.36
N THR A 19 25.95 -22.69 3.15
CA THR A 19 27.00 -23.12 2.22
C THR A 19 26.47 -23.14 0.79
N ALA A 20 27.27 -22.61 -0.13
CA ALA A 20 26.99 -22.57 -1.56
C ALA A 20 27.22 -23.95 -2.21
N VAL A 21 26.25 -24.38 -3.01
CA VAL A 21 26.35 -25.57 -3.87
C VAL A 21 26.84 -25.13 -5.26
N PRO A 22 27.81 -25.82 -5.89
CA PRO A 22 28.30 -25.48 -7.21
C PRO A 22 27.43 -26.12 -8.31
N CYS A 23 26.96 -25.30 -9.26
CA CYS A 23 26.37 -25.79 -10.49
C CYS A 23 27.50 -26.12 -11.49
N ARG A 24 27.73 -27.42 -11.70
CA ARG A 24 28.45 -27.94 -12.87
C ARG A 24 27.60 -27.68 -14.11
N TYR A 25 28.14 -26.99 -15.12
CA TYR A 25 27.57 -26.95 -16.46
C TYR A 25 28.49 -27.68 -17.43
N VAL A 26 27.91 -28.64 -18.14
CA VAL A 26 28.52 -29.52 -19.14
C VAL A 26 28.70 -28.76 -20.46
N SER A 27 29.81 -29.08 -21.13
CA SER A 27 30.33 -28.53 -22.39
C SER A 27 29.53 -28.93 -23.64
N ALA A 28 29.46 -28.03 -24.63
CA ALA A 28 29.41 -28.38 -26.07
C ALA A 28 29.78 -27.18 -26.96
N GLY A 29 30.63 -27.41 -27.98
CA GLY A 29 30.49 -26.75 -29.28
C GLY A 29 31.39 -25.56 -29.64
N THR A 30 32.51 -25.89 -30.29
CA THR A 30 33.28 -25.17 -31.33
C THR A 30 32.65 -23.93 -32.01
N ALA A 31 33.41 -22.82 -32.08
CA ALA A 31 34.01 -22.25 -33.32
C ALA A 31 34.32 -20.74 -33.22
N ALA A 32 35.46 -20.36 -33.84
CA ALA A 32 35.75 -19.04 -34.43
C ALA A 32 35.88 -17.82 -33.48
N SER A 33 37.10 -17.48 -33.06
CA SER A 33 37.97 -16.48 -33.72
C SER A 33 37.62 -15.02 -33.42
N SER A 34 38.45 -14.33 -32.62
CA SER A 34 39.12 -13.10 -33.04
C SER A 34 39.88 -12.45 -31.86
N SER A 35 41.12 -12.07 -32.15
CA SER A 35 42.02 -11.15 -31.43
C SER A 35 42.39 -11.51 -29.98
N SER A 36 43.49 -12.23 -29.74
CA SER A 36 44.89 -11.78 -29.82
C SER A 36 45.23 -10.59 -28.91
N SER A 37 45.99 -10.91 -27.86
CA SER A 37 47.15 -10.13 -27.39
C SER A 37 46.84 -8.87 -26.58
N SER A 38 47.41 -8.61 -25.41
CA SER A 38 48.64 -9.14 -24.82
C SER A 38 48.72 -8.66 -23.37
N ALA A 39 48.59 -9.58 -22.41
CA ALA A 39 49.11 -9.35 -21.06
C ALA A 39 50.64 -9.42 -21.14
N THR A 40 51.30 -8.28 -21.35
CA THR A 40 52.75 -8.17 -21.22
C THR A 40 53.09 -7.95 -19.76
N ALA A 41 53.58 -9.02 -19.11
CA ALA A 41 54.37 -8.92 -17.90
C ALA A 41 55.78 -8.41 -18.23
N ALA A 42 56.36 -7.68 -17.27
CA ALA A 42 57.80 -7.43 -17.01
C ALA A 42 58.46 -6.08 -17.41
N SER A 43 58.80 -5.33 -16.34
CA SER A 43 59.91 -4.38 -16.10
C SER A 43 59.81 -2.91 -16.57
N ARG A 44 59.84 -1.97 -15.60
CA ARG A 44 60.53 -0.65 -15.67
C ARG A 44 60.37 0.14 -14.36
N ASP A 45 61.40 0.15 -13.51
CA ASP A 45 61.46 0.71 -12.15
C ASP A 45 61.03 2.20 -11.98
N ARG A 46 60.87 2.99 -13.05
CA ARG A 46 60.27 4.34 -13.01
C ARG A 46 59.00 4.53 -13.85
N SER A 47 58.79 3.66 -14.84
CA SER A 47 57.59 3.67 -15.71
C SER A 47 56.45 2.90 -15.09
N SER A 48 56.75 1.79 -14.39
CA SER A 48 55.78 0.95 -13.68
C SER A 48 55.07 1.71 -12.56
N ARG A 49 55.74 2.66 -11.91
CA ARG A 49 55.12 3.49 -10.86
C ARG A 49 54.07 4.44 -11.44
N LYS A 50 54.31 5.01 -12.63
CA LYS A 50 53.31 5.84 -13.34
C LYS A 50 52.13 4.97 -13.75
N THR A 51 52.38 3.80 -14.33
CA THR A 51 51.33 2.85 -14.72
C THR A 51 50.51 2.37 -13.51
N LEU A 52 51.14 2.11 -12.37
CA LEU A 52 50.46 1.73 -11.12
C LEU A 52 49.54 2.86 -10.60
N VAL A 53 50.01 4.11 -10.63
CA VAL A 53 49.20 5.28 -10.24
C VAL A 53 48.01 5.46 -11.20
N TYR A 54 48.20 5.26 -12.50
CA TYR A 54 47.10 5.30 -13.48
C TYR A 54 46.07 4.19 -13.23
N LEU A 55 46.50 2.97 -12.95
CA LEU A 55 45.60 1.85 -12.66
C LEU A 55 44.82 2.05 -11.35
N LEU A 56 45.48 2.54 -10.30
CA LEU A 56 44.81 2.87 -9.03
C LEU A 56 43.85 4.05 -9.20
N GLY A 57 44.21 5.07 -9.99
CA GLY A 57 43.32 6.18 -10.33
C GLY A 57 42.08 5.72 -11.12
N LEU A 58 42.26 4.82 -12.09
CA LEU A 58 41.15 4.25 -12.86
C LEU A 58 40.23 3.39 -11.99
N ALA A 59 40.81 2.56 -11.12
CA ALA A 59 40.03 1.75 -10.16
C ALA A 59 39.25 2.64 -9.19
N GLY A 60 39.89 3.68 -8.65
CA GLY A 60 39.24 4.66 -7.79
C GLY A 60 38.12 5.41 -8.51
N ALA A 61 38.31 5.78 -9.78
CA ALA A 61 37.28 6.42 -10.60
C ALA A 61 36.08 5.50 -10.85
N MET A 62 36.30 4.21 -11.15
CA MET A 62 35.22 3.23 -11.34
C MET A 62 34.39 3.04 -10.06
N VAL A 63 35.05 2.96 -8.90
CA VAL A 63 34.36 2.85 -7.60
C VAL A 63 33.62 4.15 -7.27
N GLY A 64 34.25 5.31 -7.49
CA GLY A 64 33.63 6.61 -7.31
C GLY A 64 32.40 6.82 -8.19
N ALA A 65 32.47 6.44 -9.46
CA ALA A 65 31.35 6.50 -10.39
C ALA A 65 30.20 5.59 -9.97
N SER A 66 30.49 4.39 -9.48
CA SER A 66 29.47 3.44 -8.99
C SER A 66 28.73 3.98 -7.77
N TYR A 67 29.44 4.62 -6.84
CA TYR A 67 28.83 5.24 -5.66
C TYR A 67 28.06 6.53 -6.01
N ALA A 68 28.54 7.31 -6.97
CA ALA A 68 27.91 8.55 -7.42
C ALA A 68 26.69 8.33 -8.33
N ALA A 69 26.60 7.18 -9.01
CA ALA A 69 25.49 6.87 -9.91
C ALA A 69 24.13 6.86 -9.19
N VAL A 70 24.06 6.32 -7.97
CA VAL A 70 22.81 6.24 -7.19
C VAL A 70 22.23 7.61 -6.85
N PRO A 71 22.96 8.56 -6.20
CA PRO A 71 22.43 9.88 -5.91
C PRO A 71 22.18 10.72 -7.17
N LEU A 72 23.00 10.57 -8.23
CA LEU A 72 22.78 11.25 -9.51
C LEU A 72 21.47 10.77 -10.16
N TYR A 73 21.23 9.46 -10.18
CA TYR A 73 19.98 8.88 -10.68
C TYR A 73 18.78 9.37 -9.87
N ARG A 74 18.90 9.43 -8.53
CA ARG A 74 17.83 9.99 -7.67
C ARG A 74 17.52 11.46 -8.01
N ARG A 75 18.53 12.28 -8.25
CA ARG A 75 18.34 13.69 -8.65
C ARG A 75 17.71 13.81 -10.03
N PHE A 76 18.12 12.97 -10.97
CA PHE A 76 17.53 12.91 -12.30
C PHE A 76 16.06 12.45 -12.25
N CYS A 77 15.74 11.39 -11.50
CA CYS A 77 14.37 10.92 -11.30
C CYS A 77 13.50 11.97 -10.60
N GLN A 78 14.04 12.73 -9.65
CA GLN A 78 13.31 13.83 -9.00
C GLN A 78 13.05 15.02 -9.94
N ALA A 79 14.00 15.36 -10.82
CA ALA A 79 13.87 16.48 -11.75
C ALA A 79 13.00 16.16 -12.98
N THR A 80 13.05 14.92 -13.46
CA THR A 80 12.35 14.49 -14.69
C THR A 80 11.09 13.68 -14.44
N GLY A 81 10.88 13.18 -13.22
CA GLY A 81 9.75 12.31 -12.87
C GLY A 81 9.80 10.91 -13.50
N TYR A 82 10.92 10.54 -14.13
CA TYR A 82 11.06 9.26 -14.83
C TYR A 82 11.13 8.11 -13.83
N GLY A 83 10.16 7.20 -13.87
CA GLY A 83 10.08 6.02 -12.98
C GLY A 83 9.04 6.10 -11.86
N GLY A 84 8.13 7.09 -11.88
CA GLY A 84 7.01 7.14 -10.94
C GLY A 84 7.43 7.26 -9.48
N THR A 85 8.62 7.84 -9.22
CA THR A 85 9.09 8.08 -7.86
C THR A 85 8.10 9.00 -7.17
N VAL A 86 7.31 8.41 -6.28
CA VAL A 86 6.45 9.10 -5.33
C VAL A 86 7.33 10.18 -4.69
N GLN A 87 7.13 11.45 -5.10
CA GLN A 87 7.48 12.58 -4.25
C GLN A 87 6.94 12.19 -2.89
N ARG A 88 7.83 12.15 -1.88
CA ARG A 88 7.55 11.80 -0.47
C ARG A 88 6.06 11.92 -0.25
N ARG A 89 5.33 10.79 -0.09
CA ARG A 89 3.87 10.73 0.12
C ARG A 89 3.48 12.04 0.78
N GLU A 90 2.97 12.97 0.00
CA GLU A 90 2.58 14.26 0.55
C GLU A 90 1.56 13.87 1.59
N SER A 91 1.84 14.18 2.86
CA SER A 91 0.90 13.79 3.89
C SER A 91 -0.43 14.43 3.52
N VAL A 92 -1.53 13.79 3.91
CA VAL A 92 -2.87 14.34 3.64
C VAL A 92 -2.93 15.81 4.09
N GLU A 93 -2.19 16.17 5.15
CA GLU A 93 -2.04 17.54 5.61
C GLU A 93 -1.27 18.46 4.63
N ASP A 94 -0.20 18.00 3.98
CA ASP A 94 0.57 18.79 3.01
C ASP A 94 -0.23 19.10 1.73
N LYS A 95 -1.03 18.14 1.25
CA LYS A 95 -1.96 18.35 0.12
C LYS A 95 -3.04 19.37 0.48
N ILE A 96 -3.67 19.21 1.65
CA ILE A 96 -4.69 20.15 2.16
C ILE A 96 -4.07 21.54 2.36
N ALA A 97 -2.86 21.64 2.90
CA ALA A 97 -2.19 22.92 3.15
C ALA A 97 -1.79 23.65 1.86
N ARG A 98 -1.38 22.92 0.80
CA ARG A 98 -1.12 23.51 -0.51
C ARG A 98 -2.39 24.01 -1.19
N HIS A 99 -3.47 23.22 -1.18
CA HIS A 99 -4.75 23.63 -1.73
C HIS A 99 -5.28 24.91 -1.04
N ASN A 100 -5.14 24.99 0.29
CA ASN A 100 -5.50 26.20 1.05
C ASN A 100 -4.59 27.42 0.75
N ARG A 101 -3.31 27.21 0.39
CA ARG A 101 -2.38 28.30 0.04
C ARG A 101 -2.55 28.83 -1.39
N GLU A 102 -3.02 27.99 -2.31
CA GLU A 102 -3.20 28.35 -3.72
C GLU A 102 -4.52 29.11 -3.96
N GLY A 103 -5.37 29.27 -2.94
CA GLY A 103 -6.57 30.09 -3.04
C GLY A 103 -7.70 29.46 -3.86
N THR A 104 -7.54 28.20 -4.28
CA THR A 104 -8.65 27.36 -4.75
C THR A 104 -9.49 27.03 -3.52
N ALA A 105 -10.34 27.97 -3.13
CA ALA A 105 -11.30 27.76 -2.07
C ALA A 105 -12.21 26.62 -2.51
N THR A 106 -12.12 25.49 -1.80
CA THR A 106 -13.06 24.37 -1.92
C THR A 106 -14.49 24.90 -1.76
N SER A 107 -15.17 25.18 -2.86
CA SER A 107 -16.45 25.91 -2.81
C SER A 107 -17.65 24.98 -2.98
N ARG A 108 -17.45 23.82 -3.61
CA ARG A 108 -18.56 22.91 -3.86
C ARG A 108 -18.81 21.98 -2.68
N GLU A 109 -20.05 22.01 -2.20
CA GLU A 109 -20.53 21.00 -1.27
C GLU A 109 -20.88 19.72 -2.03
N LEU A 110 -20.37 18.60 -1.53
CA LEU A 110 -20.67 17.27 -2.01
C LEU A 110 -21.62 16.60 -1.03
N VAL A 111 -22.66 15.98 -1.56
CA VAL A 111 -23.60 15.18 -0.81
C VAL A 111 -23.12 13.73 -0.86
N VAL A 112 -22.76 13.17 0.29
CA VAL A 112 -22.44 11.75 0.44
C VAL A 112 -23.66 11.06 1.02
N GLN A 113 -24.28 10.20 0.23
CA GLN A 113 -25.38 9.33 0.65
C GLN A 113 -24.83 8.00 1.15
N PHE A 114 -25.44 7.49 2.20
CA PHE A 114 -25.04 6.24 2.83
C PHE A 114 -26.10 5.18 2.57
N ASN A 115 -25.67 4.08 1.95
CA ASN A 115 -26.52 2.91 1.73
C ASN A 115 -25.98 1.70 2.50
N ALA A 116 -26.90 0.90 3.01
CA ALA A 116 -26.62 -0.23 3.88
C ALA A 116 -27.49 -1.42 3.47
N ASP A 117 -26.84 -2.47 3.00
CA ASP A 117 -27.46 -3.70 2.54
C ASP A 117 -26.90 -4.90 3.31
N VAL A 118 -27.68 -5.98 3.37
CA VAL A 118 -27.26 -7.28 3.90
C VAL A 118 -27.55 -8.35 2.85
N ALA A 119 -26.68 -9.34 2.75
CA ALA A 119 -26.87 -10.46 1.84
C ALA A 119 -28.04 -11.35 2.29
N ASP A 120 -28.68 -12.00 1.32
CA ASP A 120 -29.79 -12.91 1.59
C ASP A 120 -29.39 -14.01 2.56
N GLY A 121 -30.25 -14.28 3.54
CA GLY A 121 -30.00 -15.29 4.58
C GLY A 121 -29.14 -14.81 5.76
N MET A 122 -28.76 -13.52 5.80
CA MET A 122 -28.19 -12.90 7.00
C MET A 122 -29.30 -12.18 7.79
N PRO A 123 -29.72 -12.70 8.96
CA PRO A 123 -30.74 -12.09 9.83
C PRO A 123 -30.17 -10.91 10.62
N TRP A 124 -29.41 -10.03 9.97
CA TRP A 124 -28.93 -8.78 10.54
C TRP A 124 -29.81 -7.65 10.06
N LYS A 125 -30.02 -6.67 10.93
CA LYS A 125 -30.51 -5.35 10.52
C LYS A 125 -29.31 -4.42 10.49
N PHE A 126 -29.01 -3.91 9.31
CA PHE A 126 -27.93 -2.97 9.08
C PHE A 126 -28.50 -1.70 8.46
N SER A 127 -28.25 -0.56 9.08
CA SER A 127 -28.80 0.73 8.63
C SER A 127 -27.85 1.87 8.96
N PRO A 128 -27.74 2.89 8.10
CA PRO A 128 -26.98 4.08 8.42
C PRO A 128 -27.76 4.91 9.46
N THR A 129 -27.06 5.52 10.41
CA THR A 129 -27.69 6.44 11.38
C THR A 129 -28.15 7.73 10.69
N GLN A 130 -27.42 8.14 9.65
CA GLN A 130 -27.69 9.33 8.84
C GLN A 130 -27.65 8.97 7.36
N ARG A 131 -28.68 9.36 6.59
CA ARG A 131 -28.84 8.98 5.18
C ARG A 131 -27.93 9.77 4.24
N GLU A 132 -27.64 11.01 4.57
CA GLU A 132 -26.74 11.87 3.80
C GLU A 132 -25.96 12.79 4.72
N VAL A 133 -24.75 13.15 4.28
CA VAL A 133 -23.91 14.19 4.91
C VAL A 133 -23.35 15.08 3.80
N ARG A 134 -23.27 16.39 4.08
CA ARG A 134 -22.66 17.38 3.20
C ARG A 134 -21.24 17.65 3.65
N VAL A 135 -20.28 17.52 2.75
CA VAL A 135 -18.85 17.74 2.99
C VAL A 135 -18.22 18.50 1.85
N LYS A 136 -17.17 19.24 2.16
CA LYS A 136 -16.32 19.87 1.15
C LYS A 136 -15.07 19.01 0.88
N PRO A 137 -14.56 18.93 -0.36
CA PRO A 137 -13.26 18.31 -0.62
C PRO A 137 -12.13 18.85 0.27
N GLY A 138 -11.35 17.95 0.88
CA GLY A 138 -10.34 18.26 1.89
C GLY A 138 -10.88 18.34 3.32
N GLU A 139 -12.20 18.32 3.51
CA GLU A 139 -12.83 18.19 4.83
C GLU A 139 -12.98 16.71 5.20
N SER A 140 -12.70 16.40 6.46
CA SER A 140 -12.89 15.07 7.01
C SER A 140 -14.25 14.97 7.71
N ALA A 141 -14.93 13.84 7.54
CA ALA A 141 -16.23 13.59 8.12
C ALA A 141 -16.35 12.18 8.70
N LEU A 142 -17.30 12.05 9.61
CA LEU A 142 -17.61 10.81 10.31
C LEU A 142 -19.07 10.44 10.06
N ALA A 143 -19.31 9.19 9.70
CA ALA A 143 -20.64 8.62 9.59
C ALA A 143 -20.78 7.38 10.44
N PHE A 144 -21.96 7.17 11.01
CA PHE A 144 -22.25 6.00 11.83
C PHE A 144 -23.20 5.05 11.09
N TYR A 145 -22.91 3.76 11.23
CA TYR A 145 -23.83 2.70 10.87
C TYR A 145 -24.16 1.87 12.09
N THR A 146 -25.38 1.36 12.15
CA THR A 146 -25.84 0.50 13.23
C THR A 146 -26.09 -0.89 12.67
N ALA A 147 -25.49 -1.90 13.31
CA ALA A 147 -25.72 -3.32 13.01
C ALA A 147 -26.33 -4.03 14.22
N GLU A 148 -27.38 -4.82 13.98
CA GLU A 148 -28.15 -5.55 14.99
C GLU A 148 -28.32 -7.00 14.52
N ASN A 149 -27.88 -7.98 15.32
CA ASN A 149 -28.13 -9.39 15.05
C ASN A 149 -29.50 -9.81 15.58
N ARG A 150 -30.44 -10.09 14.68
CA ARG A 150 -31.83 -10.48 15.01
C ARG A 150 -32.05 -11.97 15.15
N SER A 151 -30.98 -12.77 15.07
CA SER A 151 -31.07 -14.21 15.25
C SER A 151 -30.84 -14.64 16.69
N SER A 152 -31.12 -15.91 16.97
CA SER A 152 -30.84 -16.57 18.24
C SER A 152 -29.43 -17.16 18.34
N ALA A 153 -28.60 -17.01 17.29
CA ALA A 153 -27.25 -17.55 17.23
C ALA A 153 -26.20 -16.45 16.96
N PRO A 154 -24.96 -16.61 17.42
CA PRO A 154 -23.89 -15.72 17.01
C PRO A 154 -23.65 -15.86 15.50
N ILE A 155 -23.49 -14.74 14.82
CA ILE A 155 -23.19 -14.70 13.39
C ILE A 155 -21.93 -13.88 13.18
N THR A 156 -21.05 -14.37 12.31
CA THR A 156 -19.89 -13.63 11.84
C THR A 156 -20.17 -13.10 10.45
N GLY A 157 -19.97 -11.79 10.26
CA GLY A 157 -20.17 -11.11 8.99
C GLY A 157 -18.92 -10.36 8.55
N VAL A 158 -18.73 -10.27 7.23
CA VAL A 158 -17.74 -9.40 6.60
C VAL A 158 -18.46 -8.43 5.69
N SER A 159 -18.03 -7.17 5.60
CA SER A 159 -18.67 -6.18 4.73
C SER A 159 -17.80 -5.81 3.55
N THR A 160 -18.39 -5.63 2.38
CA THR A 160 -17.72 -4.97 1.26
C THR A 160 -18.31 -3.59 1.03
N TYR A 161 -17.55 -2.72 0.39
CA TYR A 161 -17.99 -1.36 0.09
C TYR A 161 -17.79 -1.00 -1.37
N ASN A 162 -18.63 -0.08 -1.84
CA ASN A 162 -18.50 0.53 -3.14
C ASN A 162 -18.81 2.03 -3.07
N VAL A 163 -18.18 2.81 -3.95
CA VAL A 163 -18.44 4.25 -4.12
C VAL A 163 -18.96 4.51 -5.52
N THR A 164 -20.11 5.18 -5.61
CA THR A 164 -20.75 5.55 -6.89
C THR A 164 -20.82 7.07 -7.00
N PRO A 165 -20.49 7.67 -8.17
CA PRO A 165 -19.99 7.02 -9.39
C PRO A 165 -18.55 6.54 -9.25
N MET A 166 -18.19 5.44 -9.93
CA MET A 166 -16.86 4.82 -9.81
C MET A 166 -15.71 5.76 -10.15
N LYS A 167 -15.93 6.73 -11.05
CA LYS A 167 -14.93 7.75 -11.39
C LYS A 167 -14.55 8.64 -10.19
N ALA A 168 -15.47 8.84 -9.24
CA ALA A 168 -15.21 9.59 -8.01
C ALA A 168 -14.58 8.73 -6.91
N ALA A 169 -14.61 7.39 -7.04
CA ALA A 169 -14.11 6.48 -6.02
C ALA A 169 -12.61 6.65 -5.73
N VAL A 170 -11.81 7.04 -6.73
CA VAL A 170 -10.36 7.29 -6.57
C VAL A 170 -10.04 8.49 -5.69
N TYR A 171 -10.96 9.44 -5.56
CA TYR A 171 -10.81 10.61 -4.68
C TYR A 171 -11.40 10.36 -3.28
N PHE A 172 -12.17 9.29 -3.12
CA PHE A 172 -12.81 8.95 -1.86
C PHE A 172 -11.85 8.14 -1.00
N ASN A 173 -11.27 8.79 0.01
CA ASN A 173 -10.31 8.15 0.90
C ASN A 173 -10.99 7.74 2.20
N LYS A 174 -11.21 6.42 2.35
CA LYS A 174 -11.72 5.85 3.58
C LYS A 174 -10.56 5.53 4.52
N ILE A 175 -10.47 6.25 5.64
CA ILE A 175 -9.35 6.12 6.60
C ILE A 175 -9.58 4.94 7.55
N GLN A 176 -10.82 4.63 7.94
CA GLN A 176 -11.14 3.53 8.88
C GLN A 176 -12.31 2.69 8.39
N CYS A 177 -12.13 1.36 8.24
CA CYS A 177 -13.04 0.43 7.55
C CYS A 177 -13.27 -0.87 8.33
N PHE A 178 -14.50 -1.14 8.76
CA PHE A 178 -14.96 -2.48 9.21
C PHE A 178 -15.02 -3.52 8.08
N CYS A 179 -14.62 -3.13 6.88
CA CYS A 179 -14.82 -3.86 5.63
C CYS A 179 -13.90 -5.07 5.48
N PHE A 180 -12.85 -5.13 6.29
CA PHE A 180 -11.88 -6.22 6.23
C PHE A 180 -11.78 -6.98 7.55
N GLU A 181 -12.59 -6.60 8.53
CA GLU A 181 -12.60 -7.22 9.83
C GLU A 181 -13.90 -7.99 10.01
N GLU A 182 -13.77 -9.28 10.31
CA GLU A 182 -14.88 -10.13 10.67
C GLU A 182 -15.56 -9.58 11.93
N GLN A 183 -16.81 -9.15 11.79
CA GLN A 183 -17.64 -8.70 12.90
C GLN A 183 -18.46 -9.88 13.38
N ARG A 184 -18.24 -10.29 14.63
CA ARG A 184 -19.04 -11.32 15.29
C ARG A 184 -20.04 -10.66 16.23
N LEU A 185 -21.33 -10.80 15.93
CA LEU A 185 -22.42 -10.28 16.77
C LEU A 185 -23.14 -11.42 17.48
N LEU A 186 -23.30 -11.29 18.79
CA LEU A 186 -24.09 -12.17 19.62
C LEU A 186 -25.60 -12.00 19.34
N PRO A 187 -26.45 -12.95 19.74
CA PRO A 187 -27.90 -12.85 19.60
C PRO A 187 -28.44 -11.56 20.24
N GLY A 188 -29.17 -10.75 19.48
CA GLY A 188 -29.74 -9.48 19.95
C GLY A 188 -28.72 -8.36 20.19
N GLU A 189 -27.44 -8.58 19.89
CA GLU A 189 -26.41 -7.55 20.05
C GLU A 189 -26.54 -6.48 18.97
N GLN A 190 -26.43 -5.23 19.41
CA GLN A 190 -26.45 -4.05 18.56
C GLN A 190 -25.17 -3.24 18.79
N ILE A 191 -24.47 -2.91 17.71
CA ILE A 191 -23.25 -2.11 17.75
C ILE A 191 -23.33 -0.94 16.77
N ASP A 192 -22.67 0.16 17.13
CA ASP A 192 -22.46 1.30 16.25
C ASP A 192 -21.04 1.27 15.67
N MET A 193 -20.97 1.41 14.35
CA MET A 193 -19.79 1.26 13.53
C MET A 193 -19.44 2.62 12.89
N PRO A 194 -18.50 3.39 13.48
CA PRO A 194 -18.02 4.66 12.92
C PRO A 194 -17.14 4.50 11.68
N VAL A 195 -17.48 5.22 10.61
CA VAL A 195 -16.72 5.31 9.36
C VAL A 195 -16.15 6.72 9.23
N PHE A 196 -14.83 6.82 9.26
CA PHE A 196 -14.10 8.07 9.02
C PHE A 196 -13.59 8.14 7.58
N PHE A 197 -13.91 9.23 6.89
CA PHE A 197 -13.56 9.43 5.48
C PHE A 197 -13.31 10.91 5.16
N TYR A 198 -12.64 11.16 4.04
CA TYR A 198 -12.53 12.48 3.43
C TYR A 198 -12.48 12.34 1.91
N ILE A 199 -12.74 13.44 1.20
CA ILE A 199 -12.65 13.51 -0.26
C ILE A 199 -11.38 14.30 -0.59
N ASP A 200 -10.49 13.78 -1.44
CA ASP A 200 -9.25 14.48 -1.80
C ASP A 200 -9.60 15.82 -2.51
N PRO A 201 -8.98 16.95 -2.13
CA PRO A 201 -9.21 18.24 -2.78
C PRO A 201 -8.91 18.24 -4.29
N GLU A 202 -8.06 17.33 -4.79
CA GLU A 202 -7.82 17.15 -6.23
C GLU A 202 -9.11 16.85 -7.01
N PHE A 203 -10.17 16.37 -6.34
CA PHE A 203 -11.50 16.19 -6.92
C PHE A 203 -11.97 17.45 -7.62
N GLU A 204 -11.79 18.64 -7.02
CA GLU A 204 -12.17 19.95 -7.62
C GLU A 204 -11.35 20.34 -8.85
N THR A 205 -10.12 19.86 -8.94
CA THR A 205 -9.22 20.23 -10.03
C THR A 205 -9.34 19.34 -11.26
N ASP A 206 -9.99 18.16 -11.16
CA ASP A 206 -10.17 17.24 -12.28
C ASP A 206 -11.45 17.58 -13.08
N PRO A 207 -11.33 17.97 -14.36
CA PRO A 207 -12.47 18.24 -15.25
C PRO A 207 -13.43 17.05 -15.40
N LYS A 208 -12.95 15.80 -15.19
CA LYS A 208 -13.82 14.61 -15.26
C LYS A 208 -14.82 14.52 -14.10
N MET A 209 -14.56 15.27 -13.02
CA MET A 209 -15.39 15.35 -11.81
C MET A 209 -16.37 16.53 -11.85
N ASP A 210 -16.38 17.30 -12.94
CA ASP A 210 -17.36 18.35 -13.16
C ASP A 210 -18.78 17.78 -13.18
N GLY A 211 -19.69 18.46 -12.47
CA GLY A 211 -21.10 18.08 -12.35
C GLY A 211 -21.37 16.89 -11.41
N ILE A 212 -20.35 16.27 -10.81
CA ILE A 212 -20.56 15.25 -9.77
C ILE A 212 -20.65 15.93 -8.40
N ASN A 213 -21.86 16.04 -7.88
CA ASN A 213 -22.09 16.56 -6.53
C ASN A 213 -22.63 15.50 -5.56
N ASN A 214 -23.09 14.36 -6.08
CA ASN A 214 -23.67 13.29 -5.27
C ASN A 214 -22.78 12.06 -5.36
N LEU A 215 -22.32 11.59 -4.20
CA LEU A 215 -21.60 10.35 -4.03
C LEU A 215 -22.44 9.40 -3.19
N ILE A 216 -22.43 8.12 -3.52
CA ILE A 216 -23.11 7.09 -2.74
C ILE A 216 -22.05 6.13 -2.23
N LEU A 217 -21.96 6.02 -0.92
CA LEU A 217 -21.15 5.02 -0.23
C LEU A 217 -22.07 3.88 0.18
N SER A 218 -21.96 2.75 -0.53
CA SER A 218 -22.77 1.56 -0.28
C SER A 218 -21.96 0.51 0.47
N TYR A 219 -22.52 -0.02 1.55
CA TYR A 219 -22.01 -1.16 2.29
C TYR A 219 -22.92 -2.36 2.13
N THR A 220 -22.33 -3.55 1.93
CA THR A 220 -23.08 -4.81 1.92
C THR A 220 -22.41 -5.82 2.84
N PHE A 221 -23.16 -6.36 3.81
CA PHE A 221 -22.67 -7.41 4.71
C PHE A 221 -22.97 -8.81 4.16
N PHE A 222 -21.98 -9.70 4.26
CA PHE A 222 -22.05 -11.09 3.87
C PHE A 222 -21.76 -11.99 5.07
N LYS A 223 -22.50 -13.10 5.16
CA LYS A 223 -22.28 -14.09 6.23
C LYS A 223 -21.01 -14.87 5.92
N VAL A 224 -20.09 -14.90 6.88
CA VAL A 224 -18.94 -15.80 6.85
C VAL A 224 -19.40 -17.10 7.52
N ASN A 225 -19.36 -18.21 6.77
CA ASN A 225 -19.50 -19.52 7.37
C ASN A 225 -18.12 -19.95 7.85
N ASP A 226 -18.02 -20.49 9.06
CA ASP A 226 -16.77 -20.95 9.68
C ASP A 226 -16.05 -22.03 8.83
N ASP A 227 -16.71 -22.57 7.79
CA ASP A 227 -16.19 -23.62 6.89
C ASP A 227 -15.44 -23.10 5.64
N LYS A 228 -15.33 -21.78 5.42
CA LYS A 228 -14.80 -21.22 4.14
C LYS A 228 -13.50 -20.43 4.25
N ALA A 229 -12.83 -20.43 5.41
CA ALA A 229 -11.54 -19.76 5.58
C ALA A 229 -10.31 -20.64 5.23
N VAL A 230 -10.43 -21.66 4.35
CA VAL A 230 -9.25 -22.37 3.79
C VAL A 230 -9.59 -22.94 2.41
N THR A 231 -9.65 -22.13 1.34
CA THR A 231 -9.33 -22.57 -0.04
C THR A 231 -9.16 -21.33 -0.94
N SER A 232 -8.00 -20.68 -0.89
CA SER A 232 -7.50 -19.86 -2.00
C SER A 232 -5.97 -19.79 -1.98
N GLN A 233 -5.32 -20.95 -2.08
CA GLN A 233 -3.97 -21.08 -2.62
C GLN A 233 -3.94 -22.33 -3.50
N GLY A 234 -3.66 -22.12 -4.78
CA GLY A 234 -3.60 -23.11 -5.84
C GLY A 234 -3.49 -22.40 -7.17
#